data_AF-A0A915B9B4-F1
#
_entry.id   AF-A0A915B9B4-F1
#
_cell.length_a   1.000
_cell.length_b   1.000
_cell.length_c   1.000
_cell.angle_alpha   90.00
_cell.angle_beta   90.00
_cell.angle_gamma   90.00
#
_symmetry.space_group_name_H-M   'P 1'
#
loop_
_entity.id
_entity.type
_entity.pdbx_description
1 polymer ?
#
loop_
_entity_poly.entity_id
_entity_poly.type
_entity_poly.pdbx_seq_one_letter_code
_entity_poly.pdbx_strand_id
1 'polypeptide(L)'
;VREDSKMRQVVLWLLCTSSVLLFAQSIAKVVCKPSEVLLTLNIRETHDVPVCHPIALYPNGERKPLQSGPMKRNRFTCDALICKRCRCDVGGGYMLSDETDNAYCVRECPITKRVSTECANAKNSQIC
;
A
#
# COMPACT_ATOMS: atom_id res chain seq x y z
N VAL A 1 -11.43 -61.56 18.63
CA VAL A 1 -10.50 -61.06 17.58
C VAL A 1 -11.29 -60.75 16.30
N ARG A 2 -12.20 -59.76 16.30
CA ARG A 2 -12.94 -59.38 15.07
C ARG A 2 -13.60 -57.99 15.08
N GLU A 3 -13.27 -57.11 16.02
CA GLU A 3 -13.88 -55.77 16.09
C GLU A 3 -12.87 -54.62 15.98
N ASP A 4 -11.57 -54.85 16.23
CA ASP A 4 -10.55 -53.79 16.16
C ASP A 4 -10.16 -53.31 14.75
N SER A 5 -10.28 -54.17 13.72
CA SER A 5 -9.84 -53.81 12.36
C SER A 5 -10.80 -52.88 11.61
N LYS A 6 -12.10 -52.86 11.97
CA LYS A 6 -13.09 -51.99 11.31
C LYS A 6 -12.97 -50.54 11.80
N MET A 7 -12.70 -50.35 13.09
CA MET A 7 -12.60 -49.02 13.70
C MET A 7 -11.35 -48.26 13.22
N ARG A 8 -10.22 -48.95 13.03
CA ARG A 8 -8.99 -48.36 12.46
C ARG A 8 -9.14 -47.88 11.02
N GLN A 9 -9.88 -48.60 10.18
CA GLN A 9 -10.12 -48.15 8.80
C GLN A 9 -10.97 -46.87 8.79
N VAL A 10 -12.08 -46.81 9.53
CA VAL A 10 -12.98 -45.65 9.52
C VAL A 10 -12.27 -44.36 10.00
N VAL A 11 -11.40 -44.45 11.01
CA VAL A 11 -10.61 -43.31 11.49
C VAL A 11 -9.60 -42.83 10.43
N LEU A 12 -8.98 -43.75 9.69
CA LEU A 12 -8.02 -43.40 8.64
C LEU A 12 -8.70 -42.71 7.43
N TRP A 13 -9.92 -43.14 7.08
CA TRP A 13 -10.75 -42.48 6.06
C TRP A 13 -11.20 -41.08 6.50
N LEU A 14 -11.63 -40.93 7.76
CA LEU A 14 -12.01 -39.62 8.33
C LEU A 14 -10.83 -38.64 8.34
N LEU A 15 -9.64 -39.08 8.77
CA LEU A 15 -8.44 -38.25 8.79
C LEU A 15 -7.97 -37.82 7.38
N CYS A 16 -8.08 -38.69 6.38
CA CYS A 16 -7.75 -38.36 4.99
C CYS A 16 -8.75 -37.37 4.38
N THR A 17 -10.05 -37.52 4.64
CA THR A 17 -11.07 -36.59 4.11
C THR A 17 -11.02 -35.21 4.79
N SER A 18 -10.70 -35.15 6.09
CA SER A 18 -10.46 -33.87 6.78
C SER A 18 -9.19 -33.17 6.31
N SER A 19 -8.17 -33.93 5.88
CA SER A 19 -6.92 -33.38 5.32
C SER A 19 -7.13 -32.74 3.95
N VAL A 20 -8.04 -33.28 3.12
CA VAL A 20 -8.36 -32.74 1.78
C VAL A 20 -9.19 -31.44 1.89
N LEU A 21 -10.08 -31.33 2.88
CA LEU A 21 -10.90 -30.14 3.11
C LEU A 21 -10.11 -28.92 3.65
N LEU A 22 -8.90 -29.13 4.20
CA LEU A 22 -8.02 -28.02 4.61
C LEU A 22 -7.23 -27.39 3.46
N PHE A 23 -7.20 -27.99 2.26
CA PHE A 23 -6.58 -27.39 1.07
C PHE A 23 -7.51 -26.48 0.27
N ALA A 24 -8.73 -26.22 0.76
CA ALA A 24 -9.60 -25.17 0.26
C ALA A 24 -9.36 -23.84 1.02
N GLN A 25 -8.11 -23.54 1.37
CA GLN A 25 -7.77 -22.24 1.96
C GLN A 25 -7.72 -21.18 0.85
N SER A 26 -8.86 -20.54 0.67
CA SER A 26 -8.99 -19.12 0.33
C SER A 26 -8.05 -18.61 -0.75
N ILE A 27 -8.46 -18.74 -2.02
CA ILE A 27 -8.08 -17.74 -3.02
C ILE A 27 -8.81 -16.45 -2.61
N ALA A 28 -8.23 -15.74 -1.64
CA ALA A 28 -8.72 -14.43 -1.23
C ALA A 28 -8.67 -13.56 -2.50
N LYS A 29 -9.84 -13.23 -3.04
CA LYS A 29 -9.92 -12.25 -4.13
C LYS A 29 -9.28 -10.97 -3.59
N VAL A 30 -8.14 -10.60 -4.15
CA VAL A 30 -7.47 -9.34 -3.80
C VAL A 30 -8.38 -8.21 -4.26
N VAL A 31 -9.04 -7.55 -3.31
CA VAL A 31 -9.88 -6.38 -3.55
C VAL A 31 -9.08 -5.15 -3.16
N CYS A 32 -8.85 -4.26 -4.11
CA CYS A 32 -8.15 -3.00 -3.88
C CYS A 32 -9.10 -1.93 -3.35
N LYS A 33 -8.55 -0.91 -2.68
CA LYS A 33 -9.33 0.25 -2.25
C LYS A 33 -9.78 1.08 -3.47
N PRO A 34 -10.81 1.95 -3.33
CA PRO A 34 -11.28 2.79 -4.43
C PRO A 34 -10.23 3.73 -5.04
N SER A 35 -9.19 4.09 -4.27
CA SER A 35 -8.06 4.92 -4.71
C SER A 35 -6.90 4.12 -5.33
N GLU A 36 -7.08 2.81 -5.47
CA GLU A 36 -6.07 1.86 -5.91
C GLU A 36 -6.56 1.07 -7.13
N VAL A 37 -5.61 0.57 -7.90
CA VAL A 37 -5.84 -0.33 -9.02
C VAL A 37 -5.06 -1.63 -8.81
N LEU A 38 -5.69 -2.75 -9.17
CA LEU A 38 -5.01 -4.04 -9.18
C LEU A 38 -4.08 -4.11 -10.40
N LEU A 39 -2.78 -4.00 -10.16
CA LEU A 39 -1.80 -4.16 -11.22
C LEU A 39 -1.43 -5.62 -11.37
N THR A 40 -1.33 -6.07 -12.62
CA THR A 40 -0.72 -7.34 -13.00
C THR A 40 0.55 -7.00 -13.77
N LEU A 41 1.69 -7.33 -13.20
CA LEU A 41 3.01 -7.07 -13.78
C LEU A 41 3.69 -8.40 -14.11
N ASN A 42 4.35 -8.46 -15.26
CA ASN A 42 5.24 -9.56 -15.62
C ASN A 42 6.61 -9.40 -14.94
N ILE A 43 7.42 -10.46 -15.02
CA ILE A 43 8.79 -10.45 -14.50
C ILE A 43 9.60 -9.25 -15.02
N ARG A 44 10.29 -8.58 -14.10
CA ARG A 44 11.10 -7.36 -14.30
C ARG A 44 10.32 -6.11 -14.72
N GLU A 45 9.01 -6.18 -14.91
CA GLU A 45 8.23 -4.96 -15.10
C GLU A 45 8.22 -4.12 -13.83
N THR A 46 8.21 -2.81 -14.03
CA THR A 46 8.26 -1.83 -12.95
C THR A 46 7.01 -0.96 -12.97
N HIS A 47 6.56 -0.58 -11.78
CA HIS A 47 5.49 0.39 -11.61
C HIS A 47 5.88 1.43 -10.57
N ASP A 48 5.88 2.69 -11.01
CA ASP A 48 6.23 3.85 -10.19
C ASP A 48 4.97 4.58 -9.73
N VAL A 49 4.88 4.83 -8.42
CA VAL A 49 3.85 5.68 -7.83
C VAL A 49 4.50 6.96 -7.30
N PRO A 50 4.03 8.17 -7.67
CA PRO A 50 4.53 9.41 -7.09
C PRO A 50 4.29 9.45 -5.58
N VAL A 51 5.23 10.03 -4.84
CA VAL A 51 5.11 10.25 -3.40
C VAL A 51 5.01 11.74 -3.14
N CYS A 52 4.02 12.12 -2.33
CA CYS A 52 3.77 13.49 -1.95
C CYS A 52 5.01 14.18 -1.38
N HIS A 53 5.25 15.41 -1.83
CA HIS A 53 6.15 16.30 -1.12
C HIS A 53 5.50 16.78 0.19
N PRO A 54 6.30 17.02 1.23
CA PRO A 54 5.79 17.66 2.44
C PRO A 54 5.24 19.05 2.12
N ILE A 55 3.99 19.31 2.52
CA ILE A 55 3.31 20.60 2.28
C ILE A 55 3.28 21.42 3.56
N ALA A 56 3.67 22.69 3.46
CA ALA A 56 3.45 23.70 4.47
C ALA A 56 2.16 24.48 4.20
N LEU A 57 1.34 24.65 5.24
CA LEU A 57 0.22 25.58 5.24
C LEU A 57 0.64 26.89 5.89
N TYR A 58 0.50 27.98 5.15
CA TYR A 58 0.78 29.33 5.62
C TYR A 58 -0.45 29.98 6.27
N PRO A 59 -0.28 31.02 7.10
CA PRO A 59 -1.39 31.72 7.76
C PRO A 59 -2.41 32.33 6.80
N ASN A 60 -1.99 32.67 5.58
CA ASN A 60 -2.86 33.16 4.50
C ASN A 60 -3.68 32.03 3.83
N GLY A 61 -3.55 30.79 4.30
CA GLY A 61 -4.20 29.60 3.72
C GLY A 61 -3.46 29.00 2.52
N GLU A 62 -2.34 29.60 2.10
CA GLU A 62 -1.57 29.13 0.96
C GLU A 62 -0.84 27.83 1.31
N ARG A 63 -0.90 26.86 0.39
CA ARG A 63 -0.21 25.57 0.50
C ARG A 63 1.02 25.60 -0.38
N LYS A 64 2.21 25.47 0.22
CA LYS A 64 3.48 25.42 -0.52
C LYS A 64 4.22 24.13 -0.24
N PRO A 65 4.82 23.51 -1.27
CA PRO A 65 5.75 22.41 -1.04
C PRO A 65 6.98 22.92 -0.29
N LEU A 66 7.39 22.17 0.73
CA LEU A 66 8.60 22.46 1.52
C LEU A 66 9.88 22.04 0.80
N GLN A 67 9.77 21.24 -0.25
CA GLN A 67 10.88 20.78 -1.07
C GLN A 67 10.67 21.26 -2.51
N SER A 68 11.74 21.71 -3.13
CA SER A 68 11.79 22.00 -4.56
C SER A 68 12.30 20.78 -5.34
N GLY A 69 11.94 20.69 -6.62
CA GLY A 69 12.39 19.63 -7.52
C GLY A 69 11.32 18.59 -7.84
N PRO A 70 11.71 17.46 -8.44
CA PRO A 70 10.76 16.42 -8.82
C PRO A 70 10.23 15.66 -7.60
N MET A 71 8.98 15.20 -7.68
CA MET A 71 8.43 14.28 -6.69
C MET A 71 9.22 12.98 -6.68
N LYS A 72 9.49 12.48 -5.46
CA LYS A 72 10.03 11.13 -5.28
C LYS A 72 9.04 10.11 -5.84
N ARG A 73 9.56 8.96 -6.23
CA ARG A 73 8.76 7.86 -6.77
C ARG A 73 9.02 6.61 -5.96
N ASN A 74 7.95 5.97 -5.50
CA ASN A 74 8.01 4.64 -4.91
C ASN A 74 7.94 3.62 -6.05
N ARG A 75 9.09 3.03 -6.37
CA ARG A 75 9.22 2.03 -7.43
C ARG A 75 8.95 0.63 -6.89
N PHE A 76 8.11 -0.11 -7.59
CA PHE A 76 7.93 -1.55 -7.37
C PHE A 76 8.37 -2.29 -8.63
N THR A 77 9.24 -3.28 -8.47
CA THR A 77 9.69 -4.18 -9.54
C THR A 77 9.17 -5.58 -9.24
N CYS A 78 8.63 -6.27 -10.24
CA CYS A 78 8.20 -7.64 -10.07
C CYS A 78 9.37 -8.62 -10.24
N ASP A 79 9.76 -9.30 -9.16
CA ASP A 79 10.84 -10.31 -9.19
C ASP A 79 10.32 -11.73 -9.47
N ALA A 80 9.01 -11.93 -9.44
CA ALA A 80 8.36 -13.21 -9.75
C ALA A 80 7.92 -13.28 -11.22
N LEU A 81 7.43 -14.44 -11.66
CA LEU A 81 6.86 -14.62 -13.01
C LEU A 81 5.72 -13.64 -13.28
N ILE A 82 4.80 -13.51 -12.32
CA ILE A 82 3.67 -12.58 -12.35
C ILE A 82 3.46 -12.04 -10.94
N CYS A 83 3.36 -10.71 -10.81
CA CYS A 83 2.99 -10.04 -9.57
C CYS A 83 1.60 -9.44 -9.71
N LYS A 84 0.74 -9.69 -8.71
CA LYS A 84 -0.56 -9.03 -8.59
C LYS A 84 -0.59 -8.25 -7.28
N ARG A 85 -0.69 -6.92 -7.37
CA ARG A 85 -0.66 -6.05 -6.20
C ARG A 85 -1.50 -4.80 -6.40
N CYS A 86 -2.21 -4.38 -5.36
CA CYS A 86 -2.88 -3.10 -5.32
C CYS A 86 -1.84 -1.97 -5.18
N ARG A 87 -1.95 -0.98 -6.06
CA ARG A 87 -1.10 0.22 -6.08
C ARG A 87 -1.99 1.43 -6.33
N CYS A 88 -1.54 2.63 -5.98
CA CYS A 88 -2.35 3.83 -6.21
C CYS A 88 -2.67 4.00 -7.68
N ASP A 89 -3.91 4.42 -7.98
CA ASP A 89 -4.33 4.72 -9.35
C ASP A 89 -3.70 6.04 -9.84
N VAL A 90 -2.48 5.94 -10.38
CA VAL A 90 -1.76 7.09 -10.93
C VAL A 90 -2.50 7.72 -12.11
N GLY A 91 -3.24 6.93 -12.90
CA GLY A 91 -4.05 7.43 -14.02
C GLY A 91 -5.21 8.30 -13.54
N GLY A 92 -5.80 7.97 -12.40
CA GLY A 92 -6.80 8.77 -11.68
C GLY A 92 -6.25 9.95 -10.88
N GLY A 93 -4.94 10.22 -10.96
CA GLY A 93 -4.28 11.31 -10.25
C GLY A 93 -3.95 11.02 -8.78
N TYR A 94 -3.96 9.74 -8.37
CA TYR A 94 -3.58 9.36 -7.01
C TYR A 94 -2.06 9.19 -6.86
N MET A 95 -1.58 9.49 -5.66
CA MET A 95 -0.19 9.43 -5.23
C MET A 95 -0.11 8.92 -3.79
N LEU A 96 1.06 8.48 -3.34
CA LEU A 96 1.26 8.08 -1.95
C LEU A 96 1.36 9.31 -1.04
N SER A 97 0.73 9.23 0.14
CA SER A 97 0.73 10.30 1.15
C SER A 97 2.13 10.66 1.65
N ASP A 98 3.01 9.67 1.75
CA ASP A 98 4.36 9.76 2.30
C ASP A 98 5.20 8.54 1.88
N GLU A 99 6.44 8.44 2.38
CA GLU A 99 7.41 7.38 2.05
C GLU A 99 7.33 6.16 2.99
N THR A 100 6.41 6.15 3.96
CA THR A 100 6.35 5.09 4.97
C THR A 100 5.56 3.87 4.49
N ASP A 101 5.72 2.75 5.20
CA ASP A 101 4.96 1.52 4.91
C ASP A 101 3.45 1.66 5.17
N ASN A 102 3.04 2.69 5.93
CA ASN A 102 1.64 2.99 6.22
C ASN A 102 1.04 4.04 5.28
N ALA A 103 1.78 4.44 4.24
CA ALA A 103 1.30 5.41 3.27
C ALA A 103 -0.01 4.97 2.61
N TYR A 104 -0.88 5.93 2.34
CA TYR A 104 -2.16 5.71 1.68
C TYR A 104 -2.28 6.58 0.42
N CYS A 105 -3.17 6.19 -0.49
CA CYS A 105 -3.34 6.89 -1.76
C CYS A 105 -4.20 8.14 -1.59
N VAL A 106 -3.69 9.29 -2.00
CA VAL A 106 -4.34 10.60 -1.92
C VAL A 106 -4.30 11.30 -3.27
N ARG A 107 -5.25 12.21 -3.52
CA ARG A 107 -5.19 13.14 -4.66
C ARG A 107 -4.53 14.46 -4.31
N GLU A 108 -4.56 14.85 -3.03
CA GLU A 108 -3.92 16.04 -2.52
C GLU A 108 -2.94 15.69 -1.42
N CYS A 109 -1.76 16.29 -1.45
CA CYS A 109 -0.74 16.00 -0.45
C CYS A 109 -1.11 16.52 0.94
N PRO A 110 -0.89 15.71 1.98
CA PRO A 110 -1.20 16.09 3.35
C PRO A 110 -0.31 17.26 3.79
N ILE A 111 -0.88 18.13 4.63
CA ILE A 111 -0.14 19.22 5.27
C ILE A 111 0.72 18.60 6.37
N THR A 112 2.04 18.74 6.24
CA THR A 112 3.01 18.22 7.20
C THR A 112 3.53 19.30 8.14
N LYS A 113 3.43 20.58 7.77
CA LYS A 113 3.86 21.71 8.60
C LYS A 113 2.84 22.84 8.54
N ARG A 114 2.64 23.52 9.67
CA ARG A 114 1.90 24.79 9.73
C ARG A 114 2.89 25.89 10.07
N VAL A 115 2.96 26.90 9.21
CA VAL A 115 3.82 28.07 9.42
C VAL A 115 3.04 29.08 10.23
N SER A 116 3.62 29.55 11.34
CA SER A 116 2.99 30.58 12.16
C SER A 116 3.09 31.97 11.50
N THR A 117 2.27 32.91 11.96
CA THR A 117 2.27 34.29 11.46
C THR A 117 3.60 34.98 11.71
N GLU A 118 4.24 34.69 12.84
CA GLU A 118 5.55 35.25 13.21
C GLU A 118 6.63 34.76 12.23
N CYS A 119 6.62 33.46 11.92
CA CYS A 119 7.55 32.84 10.97
C CYS A 119 7.34 33.30 9.53
N ALA A 120 6.09 33.49 9.11
CA ALA A 120 5.77 33.98 7.76
C ALA A 120 6.25 35.44 7.54
N ASN A 121 6.28 36.25 8.60
CA ASN A 121 6.67 37.65 8.56
C ASN A 121 8.12 37.90 9.00
N ALA A 122 8.87 36.84 9.37
CA ALA A 122 10.24 36.96 9.83
C ALA A 122 11.14 37.48 8.71
N LYS A 123 11.79 38.63 8.94
CA LYS A 123 12.75 39.22 7.98
C LYS A 123 14.12 38.54 8.01
N ASN A 124 14.42 37.82 9.10
CA ASN A 124 15.67 37.09 9.30
C ASN A 124 15.38 35.59 9.41
N SER A 125 16.37 34.75 9.14
CA SER A 125 16.31 33.30 9.34
C SER A 125 16.16 32.96 10.82
N GLN A 126 14.93 32.96 11.32
CA GLN A 126 14.56 32.34 12.59
C GLN A 126 14.34 30.85 12.39
N ILE A 127 14.56 30.07 13.46
CA ILE A 127 14.19 28.65 13.46
C ILE A 127 12.67 28.58 13.48
N CYS A 128 12.15 28.21 12.32
CA CYS A 128 10.77 28.00 11.97
C CYS A 128 10.70 26.64 11.25
#